data_AF-A0ABD7G127-F1
#
_entry.id   AF-A0ABD7G127-F1
#
_cell.length_a   1.000
_cell.length_b   1.000
_cell.length_c   1.000
_cell.angle_alpha   90.00
_cell.angle_beta   90.00
_cell.angle_gamma   90.00
#
_symmetry.space_group_name_H-M   'P 1'
#
loop_
_entity.id
_entity.type
_entity.pdbx_description
1 polymer ?
#
loop_
_entity_poly.entity_id
_entity_poly.type
_entity_poly.pdbx_seq_one_letter_code
_entity_poly.pdbx_strand_id
1 'polypeptide(L)'
;MAYVLANKGSKNQMLYAFEPSFNIKSIEYKTVRLEHVQYDHQGNILIDSDTLKEFEILGIPIFEKKSSAKEFLVGLDLGAHAKYVGIRYKRAYEHNFTNFSALSSWTGLNR
;
A
#
# COMPACT_ATOMS: atom_id res chain seq x y z
N MET A 1 -2.19 10.27 -1.25
CA MET A 1 -1.91 8.85 -1.58
C MET A 1 -0.50 8.57 -1.11
N ALA A 2 -0.26 7.44 -0.44
CA ALA A 2 1.05 7.08 0.11
C ALA A 2 1.66 5.90 -0.65
N TYR A 3 2.91 5.54 -0.36
CA TYR A 3 3.65 4.48 -1.06
C TYR A 3 4.42 3.60 -0.09
N VAL A 4 4.51 2.31 -0.42
CA VAL A 4 5.40 1.34 0.25
C VAL A 4 6.26 0.63 -0.78
N LEU A 5 7.33 0.00 -0.30
CA LEU A 5 8.18 -0.86 -1.10
C LEU A 5 7.68 -2.30 -1.05
N ALA A 6 7.43 -2.87 -2.21
CA ALA A 6 6.98 -4.24 -2.39
C ALA A 6 7.92 -5.01 -3.32
N ASN A 7 7.95 -6.33 -3.21
CA ASN A 7 8.56 -7.18 -4.22
C ASN A 7 7.81 -7.07 -5.56
N LYS A 8 8.48 -7.38 -6.67
CA LYS A 8 7.87 -7.26 -8.02
C LYS A 8 6.68 -8.19 -8.28
N GLY A 9 6.37 -9.14 -7.38
CA GLY A 9 5.23 -10.05 -7.48
C GLY A 9 3.91 -9.31 -7.73
N SER A 10 3.08 -9.81 -8.64
CA SER A 10 1.78 -9.17 -8.95
C SER A 10 0.71 -9.51 -7.91
N LYS A 11 0.64 -10.77 -7.47
CA LYS A 11 -0.23 -11.28 -6.38
C LYS A 11 0.60 -11.61 -5.13
N ASN A 12 0.02 -11.42 -3.94
CA ASN A 12 0.65 -11.70 -2.65
C ASN A 12 1.99 -10.96 -2.47
N GLN A 13 1.96 -9.64 -2.70
CA GLN A 13 3.14 -8.81 -2.60
C GLN A 13 3.70 -8.85 -1.18
N MET A 14 5.01 -9.06 -1.08
CA MET A 14 5.74 -8.95 0.17
C MET A 14 6.28 -7.54 0.29
N LEU A 15 6.10 -6.92 1.45
CA LEU A 15 6.58 -5.58 1.73
C LEU A 15 7.96 -5.63 2.37
N TYR A 16 8.80 -4.67 2.01
CA TYR A 16 10.08 -4.49 2.67
C TYR A 16 9.85 -3.79 4.00
N ALA A 17 10.21 -4.49 5.07
CA ALA A 17 10.20 -4.00 6.42
C ALA A 17 11.65 -3.81 6.89
N PHE A 18 11.89 -2.72 7.60
CA PHE A 18 13.22 -2.30 8.02
C PHE A 18 13.27 -2.33 9.52
N GLU A 19 14.30 -2.95 10.06
CA GLU A 19 14.51 -2.88 11.50
C GLU A 19 15.16 -1.53 11.82
N PRO A 20 14.68 -0.82 12.85
CA PRO A 20 15.34 0.38 13.35
C PRO A 20 16.64 -0.02 14.06
N SER A 21 17.63 -0.48 13.30
CA SER A 21 18.97 -0.73 13.81
C SER A 21 19.68 0.61 13.99
N PHE A 22 20.24 0.87 15.18
CA PHE A 22 21.02 2.09 15.47
C PHE A 22 22.32 2.20 14.66
N ASN A 23 22.69 1.17 13.88
CA ASN A 23 23.91 1.15 13.10
C ASN A 23 23.68 1.63 11.66
N ILE A 24 23.97 2.90 11.41
CA ILE A 24 23.83 3.58 10.10
C ILE A 24 24.67 2.90 8.98
N LYS A 25 25.61 2.03 9.33
CA LYS A 25 26.50 1.35 8.36
C LYS A 25 25.84 0.20 7.61
N SER A 26 24.73 -0.35 8.09
CA SER A 26 24.02 -1.45 7.43
C SER A 26 22.52 -1.35 7.71
N ILE A 27 21.74 -1.11 6.66
CA ILE A 27 20.28 -1.14 6.77
C ILE A 27 19.84 -2.60 6.63
N GLU A 28 19.41 -3.20 7.73
CA GLU A 28 18.84 -4.54 7.72
C GLU A 28 17.36 -4.48 7.32
N TYR A 29 16.99 -5.30 6.34
CA TYR A 29 15.61 -5.40 5.87
C TYR A 29 15.17 -6.85 5.74
N LYS A 30 13.88 -7.07 5.95
CA LYS A 30 13.20 -8.34 5.71
C LYS A 30 11.98 -8.11 4.84
N THR A 31 11.60 -9.13 4.08
CA THR A 31 10.35 -9.12 3.34
C THR A 31 9.25 -9.75 4.20
N VAL A 32 8.20 -8.99 4.48
CA VAL A 32 7.05 -9.47 5.26
C VAL A 32 5.85 -9.66 4.35
N ARG A 33 5.17 -10.78 4.52
CA ARG A 33 3.90 -11.06 3.85
C ARG A 33 2.77 -10.62 4.77
N LEU A 34 1.86 -9.82 4.22
CA LEU A 34 0.63 -9.46 4.93
C LEU A 34 -0.45 -10.49 4.59
N GLU A 35 -1.09 -11.06 5.59
CA GLU A 35 -1.97 -12.23 5.39
C GLU A 35 -3.40 -11.87 4.97
N HIS A 36 -3.82 -10.59 5.03
CA HIS A 36 -5.20 -10.20 4.76
C HIS A 36 -5.33 -8.84 4.05
N VAL A 37 -4.64 -8.66 2.92
CA VAL A 37 -4.62 -7.38 2.19
C VAL A 37 -5.52 -7.43 0.96
N GLN A 38 -6.31 -6.38 0.79
CA GLN A 38 -7.09 -6.13 -0.42
C GLN A 38 -6.32 -5.22 -1.36
N TYR A 39 -6.45 -5.47 -2.67
CA TYR A 39 -5.84 -4.65 -3.70
C TYR A 39 -6.92 -4.00 -4.56
N ASP A 40 -6.70 -2.76 -5.01
CA ASP A 40 -7.53 -2.16 -6.04
C ASP A 40 -7.19 -2.70 -7.44
N HIS A 41 -7.99 -2.35 -8.45
CA HIS A 41 -7.75 -2.75 -9.85
C HIS A 41 -6.41 -2.26 -10.43
N GLN A 42 -5.79 -1.25 -9.82
CA GLN A 42 -4.49 -0.72 -10.22
C GLN A 42 -3.34 -1.42 -9.47
N GLY A 43 -3.64 -2.37 -8.59
CA GLY A 43 -2.67 -3.09 -7.77
C GLY A 43 -2.18 -2.31 -6.55
N ASN A 44 -2.86 -1.22 -6.17
CA ASN A 44 -2.59 -0.50 -4.93
C ASN A 44 -3.16 -1.26 -3.73
N ILE A 45 -2.49 -1.15 -2.59
CA ILE A 45 -2.90 -1.78 -1.34
C ILE A 45 -3.99 -0.93 -0.69
N LEU A 46 -5.12 -1.56 -0.40
CA LEU A 46 -6.20 -0.96 0.39
C LEU A 46 -5.95 -1.24 1.87
N ILE A 47 -5.83 -0.18 2.66
CA ILE A 47 -5.55 -0.27 4.09
C ILE A 47 -6.71 0.23 4.93
N ASP A 48 -6.84 -0.33 6.12
CA ASP A 48 -7.61 0.19 7.23
C ASP A 48 -6.69 0.64 8.38
N SER A 49 -7.29 1.04 9.50
CA SER A 49 -6.52 1.49 10.67
C SER A 49 -5.71 0.36 11.31
N ASP A 50 -6.16 -0.89 11.20
CA ASP A 50 -5.49 -2.03 11.84
C ASP A 50 -4.28 -2.45 11.00
N THR A 51 -4.41 -2.45 9.67
CA THR A 51 -3.30 -2.67 8.74
C THR A 51 -2.22 -1.61 8.90
N LEU A 52 -2.60 -0.36 9.17
CA LEU A 52 -1.63 0.73 9.36
C LEU A 52 -0.84 0.55 10.67
N LYS A 53 -1.48 0.08 11.75
CA LYS A 53 -0.78 -0.31 12.98
C LYS A 53 0.15 -1.49 12.75
N GLU A 54 -0.28 -2.47 11.96
CA GLU A 54 0.56 -3.61 11.59
C GLU A 54 1.83 -3.15 10.85
N PHE A 55 1.73 -2.15 9.96
CA PHE A 55 2.89 -1.61 9.26
C PHE A 55 3.88 -0.95 10.21
N GLU A 56 3.38 -0.19 11.18
CA GLU A 56 4.20 0.45 12.19
C GLU A 56 4.94 -0.59 13.05
N ILE A 57 4.23 -1.62 13.51
CA ILE A 57 4.80 -2.71 14.32
C ILE A 57 5.86 -3.49 13.54
N LEU A 58 5.59 -3.76 12.26
CA LEU A 58 6.51 -4.51 11.40
C LEU A 58 7.71 -3.68 10.93
N GLY A 59 7.67 -2.35 11.07
CA GLY A 59 8.72 -1.45 10.57
C GLY A 59 8.64 -1.23 9.06
N ILE A 60 7.43 -1.22 8.49
CA ILE A 60 7.21 -0.99 7.06
C ILE A 60 7.14 0.52 6.80
N PRO A 61 8.08 1.12 6.04
CA PRO A 61 8.13 2.55 5.83
C PRO A 61 7.05 2.99 4.85
N ILE A 62 6.28 3.99 5.26
CA ILE A 62 5.26 4.63 4.44
C ILE A 62 5.82 5.96 3.93
N PHE A 63 5.88 6.11 2.62
CA PHE A 63 6.35 7.32 1.95
C PHE A 63 5.16 8.15 1.48
N GLU A 64 5.08 9.41 1.90
CA GLU A 64 4.03 10.32 1.42
C GLU A 64 4.18 10.69 -0.06
N LYS A 65 5.43 10.70 -0.55
CA LYS A 65 5.77 11.07 -1.93
C LYS A 65 6.40 9.90 -2.67
N LYS A 66 6.00 9.75 -3.93
CA LYS A 66 6.57 8.75 -4.85
C LYS A 66 8.07 8.96 -5.09
N SER A 67 8.53 10.22 -5.13
CA SER A 67 9.94 10.56 -5.30
C SER A 67 10.79 10.02 -4.15
N SER A 68 10.33 10.20 -2.90
CA SER A 68 11.02 9.70 -1.70
C SER A 68 11.12 8.18 -1.69
N ALA A 69 10.05 7.47 -2.08
CA ALA A 69 10.10 6.01 -2.22
C ALA A 69 11.11 5.56 -3.30
N LYS A 70 11.21 6.31 -4.40
CA LYS A 70 12.17 6.04 -5.48
C LYS A 70 13.62 6.26 -5.02
N GLU A 71 13.89 7.38 -4.34
CA GLU A 71 15.22 7.70 -3.80
C GLU A 71 15.68 6.64 -2.80
N PHE A 72 14.78 6.22 -1.91
CA PHE A 72 15.08 5.18 -0.93
C PHE A 72 15.40 3.82 -1.59
N LEU A 73 14.64 3.46 -2.63
CA LEU A 73 14.86 2.24 -3.40
C LEU A 73 16.23 2.25 -4.12
N VAL A 74 16.61 3.39 -4.70
CA VAL A 74 17.94 3.57 -5.32
C VAL A 74 19.06 3.53 -4.27
N GLY A 75 18.87 4.17 -3.12
CA GLY A 75 19.86 4.17 -2.04
C GLY A 75 20.15 2.78 -1.47
N LEU A 76 19.18 1.85 -1.55
CA LEU A 76 19.31 0.45 -1.12
C LEU A 76 19.75 -0.50 -2.24
N ASP A 77 19.97 0.00 -3.46
CA ASP A 77 20.25 -0.81 -4.66
C ASP A 77 19.21 -1.91 -4.94
N LEU A 78 17.95 -1.67 -4.55
CA LEU A 78 16.84 -2.63 -4.72
C LEU A 78 16.11 -2.49 -6.07
N GLY A 79 16.66 -1.73 -7.01
CA GLY A 79 16.10 -1.42 -8.34
C GLY A 79 15.61 -2.65 -9.12
N ALA A 80 16.38 -3.71 -9.03
CA ALA A 80 16.10 -4.96 -9.75
C ALA A 80 15.00 -5.81 -9.09
N HIS A 81 14.72 -5.64 -7.80
CA HIS A 81 13.93 -6.59 -7.00
C HIS A 81 12.67 -5.99 -6.38
N ALA A 82 12.67 -4.68 -6.13
CA ALA A 82 11.57 -3.95 -5.51
C ALA A 82 10.81 -3.07 -6.53
N LYS A 83 9.58 -2.74 -6.17
CA LYS A 83 8.74 -1.71 -6.80
C LYS A 83 8.08 -0.88 -5.69
N TYR A 84 7.76 0.36 -5.98
CA TYR A 84 6.88 1.14 -5.09
C TYR A 84 5.42 0.86 -5.46
N VAL A 85 4.57 0.72 -4.45
CA VAL A 85 3.14 0.41 -4.61
C VAL A 85 2.35 1.46 -3.85
N GLY A 86 1.28 1.96 -4.46
CA GLY A 86 0.41 2.94 -3.83
C GLY A 86 -0.39 2.31 -2.69
N ILE A 87 -0.66 3.12 -1.67
CA ILE A 87 -1.53 2.78 -0.55
C ILE A 87 -2.70 3.76 -0.54
N ARG A 88 -3.90 3.21 -0.38
CA ARG A 88 -5.15 3.96 -0.27
C ARG A 88 -5.94 3.49 0.94
N TYR A 89 -6.51 4.45 1.67
CA TYR A 89 -7.46 4.13 2.73
C TYR A 89 -8.73 3.55 2.13
N LYS A 90 -9.14 2.38 2.62
CA LYS A 90 -10.30 1.63 2.13
C LYS A 90 -11.58 2.47 2.17
N ARG A 91 -11.83 3.20 3.27
CA ARG A 91 -13.00 4.11 3.38
C ARG A 91 -13.03 5.18 2.29
N ALA A 92 -11.88 5.79 2.00
CA ALA A 92 -11.78 6.81 0.96
C ALA A 92 -11.95 6.23 -0.45
N TYR A 93 -11.46 4.99 -0.66
CA TYR A 93 -11.67 4.25 -1.90
C TYR A 93 -13.16 3.94 -2.10
N GLU A 94 -13.83 3.33 -1.12
CA GLU A 94 -15.25 2.98 -1.17
C GLU A 94 -16.14 4.20 -1.39
N HIS A 95 -15.85 5.34 -0.74
CA HIS A 95 -16.59 6.58 -0.92
C HIS A 95 -16.58 7.08 -2.38
N ASN A 96 -15.49 6.85 -3.13
CA ASN A 96 -15.42 7.23 -4.54
C ASN A 96 -16.31 6.35 -5.43
N PHE A 97 -16.66 5.14 -5.01
CA PHE A 97 -17.58 4.25 -5.74
C PHE A 97 -19.04 4.42 -5.32
N THR A 98 -19.32 4.93 -4.11
CA THR A 98 -20.68 5.25 -3.68
C THR A 98 -21.25 6.51 -4.34
N ASN A 99 -20.42 7.35 -4.96
CA ASN A 99 -20.86 8.51 -5.75
C ASN A 99 -21.35 8.16 -7.16
N PHE A 100 -21.49 6.88 -7.51
CA PHE A 100 -22.39 6.52 -8.59
C PHE A 100 -23.79 6.90 -8.15
N SER A 101 -24.37 7.86 -8.85
CA SER A 101 -25.79 8.15 -8.85
C SER A 101 -26.56 6.88 -9.20
N ALA A 102 -26.74 6.00 -8.22
CA ALA A 102 -27.85 5.09 -8.18
C ALA A 102 -29.07 5.98 -8.01
N LEU A 103 -29.52 6.56 -9.12
CA LEU A 103 -30.94 6.80 -9.33
C LEU A 103 -31.57 5.42 -9.19
N SER A 104 -31.88 5.03 -7.96
CA SER A 104 -32.68 3.85 -7.68
C SER A 104 -33.93 4.01 -8.53
N SER A 105 -34.08 3.18 -9.56
CA SER A 105 -35.21 3.17 -10.49
C SER A 105 -36.50 2.67 -9.82
N TRP A 106 -36.66 2.88 -8.51
CA TRP A 106 -37.87 2.61 -7.76
C TRP A 106 -39.01 3.56 -8.14
N THR A 107 -38.70 4.69 -8.78
CA THR A 107 -39.71 5.63 -9.30
C THR A 107 -40.26 5.24 -10.67
N GLY A 108 -39.77 4.16 -11.31
CA GLY A 108 -40.20 3.70 -12.63
C GLY A 108 -41.27 2.60 -12.65
N LEU A 109 -41.66 2.04 -11.49
CA LEU A 109 -42.59 0.90 -11.38
C LEU A 109 -44.05 1.30 -11.10
N ASN A 110 -44.35 2.59 -10.97
CA ASN A 110 -45.71 3.12 -10.72
C ASN A 110 -46.21 4.03 -11.86
N ARG A 111 -46.01 3.64 -13.12
CA ARG A 111 -46.68 4.28 -14.25
C ARG A 111 -47.49 3.28 -15.07
#